data_AF-A0A7S2DML0-F1
#
_entry.id   AF-A0A7S2DML0-F1
#
_cell.length_a   1.000
_cell.length_b   1.000
_cell.length_c   1.000
_cell.angle_alpha   90.00
_cell.angle_beta   90.00
_cell.angle_gamma   90.00
#
_symmetry.space_group_name_H-M   'P 1'
#
loop_
_entity.id
_entity.type
_entity.pdbx_description
1 polymer ?
#
loop_
_entity_poly.entity_id
_entity_poly.type
_entity_poly.pdbx_seq_one_letter_code
_entity_poly.pdbx_strand_id
1 'polypeptide(L)'
;HQQAVQSVLDQALQRQGVGNFELMLYTRFGDQHDILLNATPRMGTQGEVIGVVCVGQDITELNRHRRESERIADDLSRLIDTANAPIFGVDQEVHITEWNGWVARTSGYEKKEVKGKKLTAYLSENSVPLVLRVFQQASKGILTK
;
A
#
# COMPACT_ATOMS: atom_id res chain seq x y z
N HIS A 1 -17.32 -17.01 -2.56
CA HIS A 1 -17.72 -16.22 -1.37
C HIS A 1 -18.78 -16.89 -0.48
N GLN A 2 -19.73 -17.68 -1.00
CA GLN A 2 -20.80 -18.30 -0.17
C GLN A 2 -20.29 -19.17 1.00
N GLN A 3 -19.25 -19.98 0.80
CA GLN A 3 -18.67 -20.81 1.88
C GLN A 3 -18.06 -19.98 3.02
N ALA A 4 -17.50 -18.82 2.71
CA ALA A 4 -16.86 -17.96 3.71
C ALA A 4 -17.90 -17.25 4.59
N VAL A 5 -19.02 -16.81 4.02
CA VAL A 5 -20.14 -16.25 4.78
C VAL A 5 -20.76 -17.30 5.71
N GLN A 6 -20.92 -18.54 5.22
CA GLN A 6 -21.40 -19.64 6.05
C GLN A 6 -20.47 -19.88 7.25
N SER A 7 -19.15 -19.92 7.02
CA SER A 7 -18.17 -20.07 8.10
C SER A 7 -18.24 -18.95 9.14
N VAL A 8 -18.47 -17.70 8.73
CA VAL A 8 -18.61 -16.54 9.64
C VAL A 8 -19.84 -16.69 10.52
N LEU A 9 -20.96 -17.13 9.94
CA LEU A 9 -22.19 -17.37 10.67
C LEU A 9 -22.07 -18.57 11.62
N ASP A 10 -21.45 -19.66 11.17
CA ASP A 10 -21.25 -20.87 11.98
C ASP A 10 -20.34 -20.57 13.19
N GLN A 11 -19.27 -19.79 13.01
CA GLN A 11 -18.41 -19.34 14.10
C GLN A 11 -19.15 -18.43 15.09
N ALA A 12 -19.94 -17.48 14.58
CA ALA A 12 -20.78 -16.64 15.43
C ALA A 12 -21.79 -17.48 16.24
N LEU A 13 -22.40 -18.51 15.62
CA LEU A 13 -23.30 -19.45 16.30
C LEU A 13 -22.58 -20.32 17.35
N GLN A 14 -21.28 -20.55 17.19
CA GLN A 14 -20.43 -21.25 18.15
C GLN A 14 -19.88 -20.34 19.26
N ARG A 15 -20.46 -19.15 19.45
CA ARG A 15 -20.05 -18.12 20.43
C ARG A 15 -18.69 -17.45 20.14
N GLN A 16 -18.16 -17.61 18.93
CA GLN A 16 -16.96 -16.90 18.50
C GLN A 16 -17.40 -15.69 17.67
N GLY A 17 -17.30 -14.49 18.24
CA GLY A 17 -17.52 -13.27 17.46
C GLY A 17 -16.51 -13.20 16.31
N VAL A 18 -17.00 -12.97 15.10
CA VAL A 18 -16.17 -12.85 13.90
C VAL A 18 -16.19 -11.41 13.44
N GLY A 19 -15.01 -10.79 13.40
CA GLY A 19 -14.85 -9.41 12.97
C GLY A 19 -14.11 -9.27 11.65
N ASN A 20 -14.24 -8.11 11.03
CA ASN A 20 -13.49 -7.66 9.86
C ASN A 20 -13.59 -8.57 8.63
N PHE A 21 -14.75 -9.18 8.38
CA PHE A 21 -14.94 -10.01 7.19
C PHE A 21 -15.43 -9.17 6.01
N GLU A 22 -14.60 -8.99 4.98
CA GLU A 22 -15.00 -8.28 3.76
C GLU A 22 -15.79 -9.19 2.81
N LEU A 23 -16.93 -8.71 2.32
CA LEU A 23 -17.76 -9.42 1.33
C LEU A 23 -18.35 -8.47 0.29
N MET A 24 -18.57 -9.00 -0.91
CA MET A 24 -19.22 -8.25 -1.99
C MET A 24 -20.73 -8.53 -1.98
N LEU A 25 -21.53 -7.47 -1.82
CA LEU A 25 -22.98 -7.50 -1.99
C LEU A 25 -23.37 -6.92 -3.36
N TYR A 26 -24.36 -7.54 -3.98
CA TYR A 26 -25.00 -7.01 -5.18
C TYR A 26 -26.37 -6.46 -4.82
N THR A 27 -26.64 -5.20 -5.17
CA THR A 27 -27.98 -4.64 -5.05
C THR A 27 -28.91 -5.29 -6.06
N ARG A 28 -30.22 -5.16 -5.85
CA ARG A 28 -31.23 -5.57 -6.85
C ARG A 28 -31.07 -4.89 -8.22
N PHE A 29 -30.31 -3.80 -8.27
CA PHE A 29 -30.04 -3.02 -9.48
C PHE A 29 -28.71 -3.41 -10.13
N GLY A 30 -27.95 -4.35 -9.54
CA GLY A 30 -26.69 -4.86 -10.06
C GLY A 30 -25.45 -4.15 -9.53
N ASP A 31 -25.60 -3.10 -8.72
CA ASP A 31 -24.46 -2.39 -8.15
C ASP A 31 -23.72 -3.27 -7.14
N GLN A 32 -22.40 -3.22 -7.17
CA GLN A 32 -21.54 -3.98 -6.27
C GLN A 32 -21.05 -3.08 -5.12
N HIS A 33 -21.25 -3.54 -3.89
CA HIS A 33 -20.76 -2.89 -2.68
C HIS A 33 -19.81 -3.83 -1.92
N ASP A 34 -18.65 -3.31 -1.53
CA ASP A 34 -17.73 -3.97 -0.60
C ASP A 34 -18.24 -3.69 0.82
N ILE A 35 -18.65 -4.72 1.54
CA ILE A 35 -19.19 -4.64 2.90
C ILE A 35 -18.23 -5.28 3.89
N LEU A 36 -17.87 -4.53 4.92
CA LEU A 36 -17.18 -5.05 6.10
C LEU A 36 -18.21 -5.57 7.09
N LEU A 37 -18.26 -6.89 7.25
CA LEU A 37 -19.20 -7.58 8.11
C LEU A 37 -18.55 -7.95 9.45
N ASN A 38 -19.27 -7.65 10.52
CA ASN A 38 -19.00 -8.15 11.86
C ASN A 38 -20.21 -8.93 12.35
N ALA A 39 -19.99 -10.14 12.85
CA ALA A 39 -21.04 -11.03 13.33
C ALA A 39 -20.81 -11.37 14.82
N THR A 40 -21.80 -11.05 15.65
CA THR A 40 -21.75 -11.26 17.10
C THR A 40 -22.88 -12.20 17.53
N PRO A 41 -22.58 -13.26 18.31
CA PRO A 41 -23.61 -14.10 18.90
C PRO A 41 -24.55 -13.28 19.79
N ARG A 42 -25.85 -13.55 19.67
CA ARG A 42 -26.85 -13.06 20.61
C ARG A 42 -27.13 -14.14 21.64
N MET A 43 -26.92 -13.78 22.91
CA MET A 43 -27.10 -14.69 24.04
C MET A 43 -28.49 -14.52 24.66
N GLY A 44 -29.14 -15.64 25.00
CA GLY A 44 -30.35 -15.68 25.80
C GLY A 44 -30.05 -15.59 27.30
N THR A 45 -31.10 -15.58 28.13
CA THR A 45 -30.97 -15.38 29.58
C THR A 45 -30.34 -16.57 30.30
N GLN A 46 -30.29 -17.75 29.67
CA GLN A 46 -29.64 -18.96 30.21
C GLN A 46 -28.27 -19.22 29.57
N GLY A 47 -27.75 -18.24 28.81
CA GLY A 47 -26.46 -18.34 28.14
C GLY A 47 -26.49 -19.13 26.82
N GLU A 48 -27.63 -19.58 26.33
CA GLU A 48 -27.78 -20.20 25.02
C GLU A 48 -27.63 -19.17 23.89
N VAL A 49 -27.12 -19.59 22.72
CA VAL A 49 -27.10 -18.72 21.54
C VAL A 49 -28.49 -18.74 20.92
N ILE A 50 -29.18 -17.60 20.95
CA ILE A 50 -30.54 -17.45 20.39
C ILE A 50 -30.54 -16.81 18.99
N GLY A 51 -29.37 -16.43 18.48
CA GLY A 51 -29.22 -15.90 17.13
C GLY A 51 -27.86 -15.22 16.92
N VAL A 52 -27.73 -14.54 15.79
CA VAL A 52 -26.53 -13.77 15.41
C VAL A 52 -26.97 -12.36 15.01
N VAL A 53 -26.27 -11.35 15.50
CA VAL A 53 -26.39 -9.97 15.02
C VAL A 53 -25.24 -9.70 14.06
N CYS A 54 -25.57 -9.32 12.84
CA CYS A 54 -24.59 -8.90 11.84
C CYS A 54 -24.65 -7.39 11.64
N VAL A 55 -23.50 -6.73 11.63
CA VAL A 55 -23.35 -5.32 11.29
C VAL A 55 -22.47 -5.23 10.06
N GLY A 56 -23.03 -4.70 8.97
CA GLY A 56 -22.31 -4.45 7.72
C GLY A 56 -22.01 -2.96 7.57
N GLN A 57 -20.75 -2.60 7.37
CA GLN A 57 -20.34 -1.26 6.98
C GLN A 57 -19.99 -1.26 5.50
N ASP A 58 -20.58 -0.34 4.72
CA ASP A 58 -20.15 -0.13 3.33
C ASP A 58 -18.77 0.53 3.32
N ILE A 59 -17.81 -0.17 2.74
CA ILE A 59 -16.41 0.27 2.57
C ILE A 59 -16.05 0.42 1.09
N THR A 60 -17.03 0.46 0.20
CA THR A 60 -16.82 0.52 -1.27
C THR A 60 -16.00 1.73 -1.67
N GLU A 61 -16.35 2.93 -1.17
CA GLU A 61 -15.59 4.15 -1.48
C GLU A 61 -14.17 4.11 -0.88
N LEU A 62 -14.04 3.61 0.35
CA LEU A 62 -12.75 3.44 1.01
C LEU A 62 -11.83 2.51 0.20
N ASN A 63 -12.33 1.34 -0.20
CA ASN A 63 -11.59 0.38 -1.00
C ASN A 63 -11.30 0.91 -2.41
N ARG A 64 -12.21 1.69 -3.01
CA ARG A 64 -11.97 2.35 -4.31
C ARG A 64 -10.79 3.32 -4.21
N HIS A 65 -10.78 4.20 -3.21
CA HIS A 65 -9.66 5.13 -3.00
C HIS A 65 -8.35 4.42 -2.70
N ARG A 66 -8.38 3.35 -1.88
CA ARG A 66 -7.20 2.54 -1.59
C ARG A 66 -6.64 1.92 -2.87
N ARG A 67 -7.48 1.22 -3.66
CA ARG A 67 -7.09 0.58 -4.93
C ARG A 67 -6.58 1.59 -5.95
N GLU A 68 -7.20 2.77 -6.03
CA GLU A 68 -6.75 3.84 -6.92
C GLU A 68 -5.37 4.38 -6.53
N SER A 69 -5.14 4.63 -5.24
CA SER A 69 -3.85 5.07 -4.72
C SER A 69 -2.75 4.02 -4.98
N GLU A 70 -3.04 2.75 -4.71
CA GLU A 70 -2.14 1.63 -5.00
C GLU A 70 -1.82 1.53 -6.49
N ARG A 71 -2.83 1.68 -7.37
CA ARG A 71 -2.64 1.68 -8.82
C ARG A 71 -1.75 2.83 -9.28
N ILE A 72 -2.00 4.04 -8.79
CA ILE A 72 -1.19 5.22 -9.12
C ILE A 72 0.26 5.02 -8.66
N ALA A 73 0.47 4.47 -7.46
CA ALA A 73 1.81 4.18 -6.94
C ALA A 73 2.53 3.12 -7.80
N ASP A 74 1.86 2.05 -8.21
CA ASP A 74 2.43 1.03 -9.10
C ASP A 74 2.78 1.62 -10.47
N ASP A 75 1.87 2.41 -11.05
CA ASP A 75 2.08 3.08 -12.34
C ASP A 75 3.31 4.00 -12.27
N LEU A 76 3.44 4.82 -11.22
CA LEU A 76 4.60 5.70 -11.02
C LEU A 76 5.90 4.89 -10.82
N SER A 77 5.85 3.82 -10.04
CA SER A 77 6.99 2.92 -9.81
C SER A 77 7.47 2.32 -11.14
N ARG A 78 6.55 1.83 -11.97
CA ARG A 78 6.86 1.30 -13.30
C ARG A 78 7.44 2.36 -14.23
N LEU A 79 6.89 3.57 -14.24
CA LEU A 79 7.41 4.66 -15.07
C LEU A 79 8.86 5.01 -14.71
N ILE A 80 9.17 5.09 -13.41
CA ILE A 80 10.54 5.31 -12.93
C ILE A 80 11.45 4.16 -13.34
N ASP A 81 11.02 2.91 -13.12
CA ASP A 81 11.84 1.72 -13.37
C ASP A 81 12.12 1.45 -14.85
N THR A 82 11.18 1.80 -15.72
CA THR A 82 11.29 1.60 -17.18
C THR A 82 11.90 2.79 -17.91
N ALA A 83 12.21 3.89 -17.20
CA ALA A 83 12.85 5.05 -17.80
C ALA A 83 14.24 4.70 -18.34
N ASN A 84 14.51 5.10 -19.59
CA ASN A 84 15.80 4.89 -20.26
C ASN A 84 16.87 5.93 -19.85
N ALA A 85 16.78 6.46 -18.63
CA ALA A 85 17.68 7.44 -18.08
C ALA A 85 17.97 7.12 -16.61
N PRO A 86 19.13 7.55 -16.07
CA PRO A 86 19.43 7.39 -14.66
C PRO A 86 18.44 8.17 -13.81
N ILE A 87 17.66 7.45 -13.00
CA ILE A 87 16.81 8.05 -11.97
C ILE A 87 17.19 7.44 -10.63
N PHE A 88 17.55 8.31 -9.69
CA PHE A 88 17.77 7.97 -8.30
C PHE A 88 17.24 9.10 -7.42
N GLY A 89 16.73 8.72 -6.26
CA GLY A 89 16.18 9.64 -5.27
C GLY A 89 16.94 9.49 -3.96
N VAL A 90 17.00 10.59 -3.20
CA VAL A 90 17.60 10.60 -1.87
C VAL A 90 16.72 11.34 -0.87
N ASP A 91 16.90 11.05 0.42
CA ASP A 91 16.30 11.82 1.52
C ASP A 91 17.12 13.08 1.89
N GLN A 92 16.72 13.78 2.95
CA GLN A 92 17.40 15.00 3.43
C GLN A 92 18.85 14.76 3.89
N GLU A 93 19.18 13.51 4.26
CA GLU A 93 20.50 13.09 4.70
C GLU A 93 21.32 12.45 3.57
N VAL A 94 20.79 12.51 2.33
CA VAL A 94 21.41 12.00 1.11
C VAL A 94 21.48 10.45 1.09
N HIS A 95 20.58 9.77 1.81
CA HIS A 95 20.41 8.32 1.71
C HIS A 95 19.51 7.96 0.54
N ILE A 96 19.89 6.94 -0.22
CA ILE A 96 19.18 6.49 -1.42
C ILE A 96 17.79 5.97 -1.05
N THR A 97 16.77 6.57 -1.63
CA THR A 97 15.37 6.16 -1.53
C THR A 97 14.87 5.48 -2.80
N GLU A 98 15.34 5.97 -3.96
CA GLU A 98 14.97 5.48 -5.29
C GLU A 98 16.21 5.14 -6.11
N TRP A 99 16.09 4.08 -6.91
CA TRP A 99 17.17 3.55 -7.75
C TRP A 99 16.55 2.75 -8.90
N ASN A 100 16.41 3.37 -10.06
CA ASN A 100 15.66 2.75 -11.15
C ASN A 100 16.43 1.64 -11.88
N GLY A 101 15.70 0.88 -12.70
CA GLY A 101 16.25 -0.24 -13.46
C GLY A 101 17.43 0.13 -14.36
N TRP A 102 17.48 1.34 -14.92
CA TRP A 102 18.61 1.80 -15.73
C TRP A 102 19.90 1.94 -14.89
N VAL A 103 19.81 2.59 -13.73
CA VAL A 103 20.98 2.77 -12.84
C VAL A 103 21.42 1.42 -12.30
N ALA A 104 20.49 0.54 -11.93
CA ALA A 104 20.83 -0.80 -11.46
C ALA A 104 21.64 -1.60 -12.49
N ARG A 105 21.20 -1.61 -13.76
CA ARG A 105 21.91 -2.30 -14.85
C ARG A 105 23.27 -1.70 -15.15
N THR A 106 23.39 -0.37 -15.10
CA THR A 106 24.62 0.34 -15.49
C THR A 106 25.67 0.33 -14.36
N SER A 107 25.23 0.47 -13.12
CA SER A 107 26.11 0.49 -11.94
C SER A 107 26.45 -0.91 -11.42
N GLY A 108 25.61 -1.92 -11.71
CA GLY A 108 25.74 -3.27 -11.18
C GLY A 108 25.14 -3.47 -9.78
N TYR A 109 24.56 -2.44 -9.16
CA TYR A 109 23.95 -2.54 -7.83
C TYR A 109 22.42 -2.52 -7.90
N GLU A 110 21.77 -3.46 -7.23
CA GLU A 110 20.31 -3.48 -7.13
C GLU A 110 19.78 -2.47 -6.10
N LYS A 111 18.55 -1.96 -6.32
CA LYS A 111 17.87 -1.03 -5.39
C LYS A 111 17.90 -1.53 -3.95
N LYS A 112 17.68 -2.83 -3.72
CA LYS A 112 17.67 -3.45 -2.39
C LYS A 112 19.02 -3.37 -1.67
N GLU A 113 20.12 -3.29 -2.41
CA GLU A 113 21.49 -3.26 -1.87
C GLU A 113 21.93 -1.85 -1.51
N VAL A 114 21.39 -0.84 -2.21
CA VAL A 114 21.79 0.56 -2.07
C VAL A 114 20.80 1.39 -1.24
N LYS A 115 19.54 0.94 -1.13
CA LYS A 115 18.49 1.65 -0.38
C LYS A 115 18.93 1.91 1.06
N GLY A 116 18.77 3.16 1.51
CA GLY A 116 19.17 3.62 2.84
C GLY A 116 20.66 3.91 3.02
N LYS A 117 21.50 3.66 2.00
CA LYS A 117 22.94 4.01 2.03
C LYS A 117 23.17 5.40 1.43
N LYS A 118 24.27 6.04 1.80
CA LYS A 118 24.64 7.36 1.26
C LYS A 118 24.94 7.27 -0.23
N LEU A 119 24.30 8.12 -1.04
CA LEU A 119 24.53 8.19 -2.49
C LEU A 119 26.01 8.45 -2.84
N THR A 120 26.70 9.24 -2.02
CA THR A 120 28.11 9.62 -2.25
C THR A 120 29.07 8.44 -2.30
N ALA A 121 28.71 7.28 -1.72
CA ALA A 121 29.53 6.06 -1.79
C ALA A 121 29.53 5.41 -3.18
N TYR A 122 28.58 5.76 -4.04
CA TYR A 122 28.37 5.17 -5.37
C TYR A 122 28.67 6.16 -6.51
N LEU A 123 29.16 7.35 -6.17
CA LEU A 123 29.54 8.39 -7.13
C LEU A 123 31.06 8.51 -7.22
N SER A 124 31.54 9.00 -8.37
CA SER A 124 32.94 9.40 -8.49
C SER A 124 33.23 10.60 -7.57
N GLU A 125 34.45 10.69 -7.04
CA GLU A 125 34.87 11.79 -6.15
C GLU A 125 34.65 13.16 -6.77
N ASN A 126 34.81 13.28 -8.09
CA ASN A 126 34.59 14.52 -8.84
C ASN A 126 33.11 14.91 -8.96
N SER A 127 32.19 13.94 -8.88
CA SER A 127 30.75 14.18 -9.04
C SER A 127 30.06 14.52 -7.72
N VAL A 128 30.63 14.11 -6.57
CA VAL A 128 30.04 14.33 -5.24
C VAL A 128 29.74 15.81 -4.96
N PRO A 129 30.68 16.77 -5.19
CA PRO A 129 30.41 18.18 -4.92
C PRO A 129 29.29 18.76 -5.79
N LEU A 130 29.20 18.32 -7.05
CA LEU A 130 28.18 18.78 -7.98
C LEU A 130 26.79 18.31 -7.54
N VAL A 131 26.67 17.03 -7.20
CA VAL A 131 25.41 16.41 -6.79
C VAL A 131 24.92 16.99 -5.46
N LEU A 132 25.80 17.14 -4.46
CA LEU A 132 25.46 17.76 -3.18
C LEU A 132 24.98 19.21 -3.36
N ARG A 133 25.59 19.97 -4.28
CA ARG A 133 25.18 21.34 -4.58
C ARG A 133 23.76 21.40 -5.16
N VAL A 134 23.44 20.53 -6.12
CA VAL A 134 22.08 20.45 -6.71
C VAL A 134 21.05 20.11 -5.63
N PHE A 135 21.36 19.14 -4.76
CA PHE A 135 20.47 18.79 -3.65
C PHE A 135 20.28 19.92 -2.64
N GLN A 136 21.35 20.63 -2.26
CA GLN A 136 21.27 21.79 -1.36
C GLN A 136 20.49 22.96 -1.98
N GLN A 137 20.50 23.13 -3.30
CA GLN A 137 19.70 24.13 -3.99
C GLN A 137 18.23 23.73 -4.03
N ALA A 138 17.95 22.46 -4.35
CA ALA A 138 16.60 21.91 -4.33
C ALA A 138 15.96 21.98 -2.93
N SER A 139 16.71 21.67 -1.86
CA SER A 139 16.22 21.74 -0.48
C SER A 139 15.90 23.16 -0.02
N LYS A 140 16.48 24.18 -0.67
CA LYS A 140 16.20 25.60 -0.42
C LYS A 140 15.04 26.13 -1.27
N GLY A 141 14.36 25.28 -2.05
CA GLY A 141 13.24 25.67 -2.92
C GLY A 141 13.66 26.46 -4.15
N ILE A 142 14.95 26.47 -4.50
CA ILE A 142 15.46 27.17 -5.68
C ILE A 142 15.40 26.19 -6.86
N LEU A 143 14.34 26.29 -7.67
CA LEU A 143 14.24 25.59 -8.96
C LEU A 143 15.44 25.96 -9.83
N THR A 144 16.29 24.98 -10.10
CA THR A 144 17.45 25.15 -10.98
C THR A 144 16.94 25.14 -12.43
N LYS A 145 17.17 26.24 -13.16
CA LYS A 145 16.91 26.37 -14.60
C LYS A 145 18.00 25.71 -15.42
#